data_AF-A0A1A2LR21-F1
#
_entry.id   AF-A0A1A2LR21-F1
#
_cell.length_a   1.000
_cell.length_b   1.000
_cell.length_c   1.000
_cell.angle_alpha   90.00
_cell.angle_beta   90.00
_cell.angle_gamma   90.00
#
_symmetry.space_group_name_H-M   'P 1'
#
loop_
_entity.id
_entity.type
_entity.pdbx_description
1 polymer ?
#
loop_
_entity_poly.entity_id
_entity_poly.type
_entity_poly.pdbx_seq_one_letter_code
_entity_poly.pdbx_strand_id
1 'polypeptide(L)'
;MVRQEGGRWDVGIKDDAVYVQRVSEGDEQLFDDSLDSDEARKLAELLTKFADKLDRSDTSDDSDEYKDSKDKESKKSKKSKKSKDSDDDDDDEDDHDDEDDDDESDDDEESEDSEKSSD
;
A
#
# COMPACT_ATOMS: atom_id res chain seq x y z
N MET A 1 -32.48 -8.72 4.18
CA MET A 1 -31.28 -8.60 5.03
C MET A 1 -30.15 -9.25 4.25
N VAL A 2 -29.38 -8.48 3.50
CA VAL A 2 -28.17 -8.98 2.84
C VAL A 2 -27.22 -9.35 3.97
N ARG A 3 -26.97 -10.65 4.16
CA ARG A 3 -25.88 -11.10 5.02
C ARG A 3 -24.64 -10.47 4.40
N GLN A 4 -24.01 -9.52 5.10
CA GLN A 4 -22.70 -9.07 4.66
C GLN A 4 -21.82 -10.32 4.71
N GLU A 5 -21.35 -10.80 3.54
CA GLU A 5 -20.28 -11.78 3.47
C GLU A 5 -19.06 -11.17 4.17
N GLY A 6 -19.01 -11.43 5.47
CA GLY A 6 -18.05 -10.90 6.42
C GLY A 6 -16.77 -11.71 6.32
N GLY A 7 -15.99 -11.43 5.29
CA GLY A 7 -14.64 -11.96 5.15
C GLY A 7 -13.64 -11.29 6.11
N ARG A 8 -12.56 -12.00 6.44
CA ARG A 8 -11.40 -11.45 7.17
C ARG A 8 -10.53 -10.64 6.20
N TRP A 9 -9.98 -9.54 6.70
CA TRP A 9 -8.88 -8.84 6.03
C TRP A 9 -7.56 -9.29 6.64
N ASP A 10 -6.65 -9.80 5.81
CA ASP A 10 -5.30 -10.19 6.19
C ASP A 10 -4.33 -9.16 5.59
N VAL A 11 -3.42 -8.64 6.42
CA VAL A 11 -2.42 -7.63 6.01
C VAL A 11 -1.05 -8.11 6.43
N GLY A 12 -0.09 -8.09 5.51
CA GLY A 12 1.27 -8.59 5.72
C GLY A 12 2.32 -7.77 4.99
N ILE A 13 3.59 -8.08 5.26
CA ILE A 13 4.73 -7.50 4.54
C ILE A 13 5.48 -8.66 3.92
N LYS A 14 5.76 -8.56 2.62
CA LYS A 14 6.53 -9.55 1.87
C LYS A 14 7.19 -8.82 0.70
N ASP A 15 8.40 -9.21 0.31
CA ASP A 15 9.09 -8.65 -0.87
C ASP A 15 9.13 -7.09 -0.90
N ASP A 16 9.37 -6.46 0.27
CA ASP A 16 9.37 -4.99 0.48
C ASP A 16 8.05 -4.26 0.14
N ALA A 17 6.96 -5.01 -0.09
CA ALA A 17 5.62 -4.50 -0.31
C ALA A 17 4.65 -4.90 0.83
N VAL A 18 3.58 -4.13 0.98
CA VAL A 18 2.47 -4.40 1.91
C VAL A 18 1.38 -5.15 1.16
N TYR A 19 1.10 -6.37 1.58
CA TYR A 19 0.03 -7.19 1.01
C TYR A 19 -1.27 -6.97 1.78
N VAL A 20 -2.37 -6.80 1.05
CA VAL A 20 -3.71 -6.68 1.59
C VAL A 20 -4.62 -7.68 0.92
N GLN A 21 -5.18 -8.60 1.70
CA GLN A 21 -6.02 -9.68 1.21
C GLN A 21 -7.37 -9.66 1.92
N ARG A 22 -8.46 -9.95 1.18
CA ARG A 22 -9.77 -10.26 1.75
C ARG A 22 -10.08 -11.73 1.51
N VAL A 23 -10.34 -12.46 2.59
CA VAL A 23 -10.66 -13.89 2.59
C VAL A 23 -12.10 -14.07 3.04
N SER A 24 -12.89 -14.87 2.32
CA SER A 24 -14.27 -15.20 2.67
C SER A 24 -14.34 -16.04 3.96
N GLU A 25 -15.54 -16.23 4.50
CA GLU A 25 -15.75 -17.13 5.65
C GLU A 25 -15.44 -18.61 5.30
N GLY A 26 -15.42 -18.95 4.00
CA GLY A 26 -15.04 -20.27 3.48
C GLY A 26 -13.56 -20.43 3.15
N ASP A 27 -12.71 -19.53 3.66
CA ASP A 27 -11.27 -19.47 3.37
C ASP A 27 -10.94 -19.24 1.87
N GLU A 28 -11.89 -18.69 1.10
CA GLU A 28 -11.68 -18.37 -0.31
C GLU A 28 -11.13 -16.94 -0.43
N GLN A 29 -10.03 -16.78 -1.18
CA GLN A 29 -9.43 -15.47 -1.46
C GLN A 29 -10.33 -14.68 -2.41
N LEU A 30 -10.90 -13.57 -1.93
CA LEU A 30 -11.81 -12.69 -2.68
C LEU A 30 -11.11 -11.46 -3.27
N PHE A 31 -10.06 -11.00 -2.61
CA PHE A 31 -9.29 -9.82 -3.00
C PHE A 31 -7.85 -10.01 -2.55
N ASP A 32 -6.91 -9.57 -3.37
CA ASP A 32 -5.48 -9.57 -3.07
C ASP A 32 -4.82 -8.45 -3.87
N ASP A 33 -3.99 -7.68 -3.19
CA ASP A 33 -3.24 -6.58 -3.79
C ASP A 33 -1.93 -6.39 -3.02
N SER A 34 -0.92 -5.88 -3.73
CA SER A 34 0.40 -5.56 -3.19
C SER A 34 0.65 -4.07 -3.39
N LEU A 35 0.83 -3.36 -2.27
CA LEU A 35 1.01 -1.92 -2.25
C LEU A 35 2.44 -1.57 -1.82
N ASP A 36 3.06 -0.61 -2.48
CA ASP A 36 4.28 -0.01 -1.98
C ASP A 36 4.05 0.70 -0.64
N SER A 37 5.14 0.95 0.12
CA SER A 37 5.03 1.56 1.44
C SER A 37 4.29 2.90 1.44
N ASP A 38 4.45 3.73 0.40
CA ASP A 38 3.78 5.03 0.33
C ASP A 38 2.30 4.91 -0.06
N GLU A 39 1.95 3.93 -0.89
CA GLU A 39 0.57 3.66 -1.27
C GLU A 39 -0.22 3.08 -0.09
N ALA A 40 0.37 2.15 0.66
CA ALA A 40 -0.23 1.61 1.88
C ALA A 40 -0.54 2.70 2.91
N ARG A 41 0.36 3.68 3.07
CA ARG A 41 0.13 4.84 3.96
C ARG A 41 -1.03 5.71 3.48
N LYS A 42 -1.07 6.05 2.19
CA LYS A 42 -2.16 6.84 1.60
C LYS A 42 -3.51 6.12 1.76
N LEU A 43 -3.54 4.80 1.55
CA LEU A 43 -4.75 4.01 1.75
C LEU A 43 -5.20 4.03 3.21
N ALA A 44 -4.29 3.86 4.17
CA ALA A 44 -4.59 3.92 5.59
C ALA A 44 -5.14 5.30 6.02
N GLU A 45 -4.58 6.39 5.49
CA GLU A 45 -5.09 7.75 5.72
C GLU A 45 -6.51 7.94 5.18
N LEU A 46 -6.79 7.43 3.97
CA LEU A 46 -8.13 7.48 3.39
C LEU A 46 -9.13 6.68 4.22
N LEU A 47 -8.78 5.43 4.59
CA LEU A 47 -9.64 4.59 5.41
C LEU A 47 -9.98 5.25 6.75
N THR A 48 -8.98 5.82 7.42
CA THR A 48 -9.16 6.54 8.70
C THR A 48 -10.06 7.76 8.51
N LYS A 49 -9.80 8.58 7.49
CA LYS A 49 -10.58 9.79 7.21
C LYS A 49 -12.06 9.49 6.94
N PHE A 50 -12.35 8.42 6.21
CA PHE A 50 -13.74 8.02 5.93
C PHE A 50 -14.42 7.39 7.15
N ALA A 51 -13.70 6.61 7.96
CA ALA A 51 -14.20 6.10 9.23
C ALA A 51 -14.54 7.24 10.22
N ASP A 52 -13.63 8.22 10.37
CA ASP A 52 -13.87 9.41 11.20
C ASP A 52 -15.09 10.21 10.74
N LYS A 53 -15.32 10.25 9.42
CA LYS A 53 -16.48 10.95 8.85
C LYS A 53 -17.79 10.22 9.17
N LEU A 54 -17.78 8.88 9.19
CA LEU A 54 -18.93 8.08 9.61
C LEU A 54 -19.23 8.28 11.09
N ASP A 55 -18.21 8.20 11.95
CA ASP A 55 -18.35 8.41 13.41
C ASP A 55 -18.94 9.79 13.71
N ARG A 56 -18.41 10.84 13.07
CA ARG A 56 -18.92 12.21 13.19
C ARG A 56 -20.33 12.42 12.64
N SER A 57 -20.78 11.56 11.72
CA SER A 57 -22.14 11.66 11.14
C SER A 57 -23.20 10.98 12.01
N ASP A 58 -22.82 10.02 12.85
CA ASP A 58 -23.67 9.43 13.88
C ASP A 58 -23.76 10.32 15.15
N THR A 59 -22.77 11.17 15.40
CA THR A 59 -22.75 12.09 16.56
C THR A 59 -23.54 13.39 16.38
N SER A 60 -24.70 13.36 15.70
CA SER A 60 -25.59 14.54 15.66
C SER A 60 -26.57 14.62 16.85
N ASP A 61 -26.39 13.79 17.88
CA ASP A 61 -27.23 13.74 19.09
C ASP A 61 -26.40 13.47 20.36
N ASP A 62 -25.41 14.32 20.68
CA ASP A 62 -25.28 14.87 22.04
C ASP A 62 -24.18 15.94 22.08
N SER A 63 -24.40 16.96 22.89
CA SER A 63 -23.60 18.18 22.96
C SER A 63 -22.39 18.00 23.88
N ASP A 64 -21.37 18.85 23.66
CA ASP A 64 -20.33 19.22 24.63
C ASP A 64 -19.34 18.15 25.13
N GLU A 65 -18.16 18.06 24.50
CA GLU A 65 -16.93 18.24 25.30
C GLU A 65 -15.75 18.74 24.44
N TYR A 66 -15.52 20.05 24.50
CA TYR A 66 -14.20 20.62 24.27
C TYR A 66 -13.24 20.07 25.34
N LYS A 67 -12.40 19.10 24.99
CA LYS A 67 -11.16 18.84 25.74
C LYS A 67 -9.95 19.29 24.93
N ASP A 68 -9.71 20.59 25.04
CA ASP A 68 -8.36 21.14 25.05
C ASP A 68 -7.51 20.32 26.05
N SER A 69 -6.37 19.81 25.58
CA SER A 69 -5.26 19.45 26.45
C SER A 69 -3.98 19.85 25.74
N LYS A 70 -3.68 21.14 25.86
CA LYS A 70 -2.30 21.60 25.91
C LYS A 70 -1.53 20.91 27.04
N ASP A 71 -0.21 20.87 26.84
CA ASP A 71 0.86 20.77 27.84
C ASP A 71 1.52 19.39 28.03
N LYS A 72 2.75 19.24 27.51
CA LYS A 72 3.97 19.37 28.33
C LYS A 72 5.19 19.71 27.48
N GLU A 73 5.58 20.99 27.56
CA GLU A 73 6.94 21.43 27.26
C GLU A 73 7.96 20.90 28.30
N SER A 74 9.21 20.77 27.86
CA SER A 74 10.47 20.85 28.63
C SER A 74 10.96 19.65 29.47
N LYS A 75 12.03 18.97 28.99
CA LYS A 75 13.32 18.81 29.73
C LYS A 75 14.55 18.59 28.82
N LYS A 76 15.18 19.73 28.54
CA LYS A 76 16.62 20.05 28.37
C LYS A 76 17.67 18.96 28.75
N SER A 77 18.51 18.62 27.75
CA SER A 77 19.99 18.47 27.77
C SER A 77 20.68 17.22 28.35
N LYS A 78 21.46 16.50 27.53
CA LYS A 78 22.93 16.61 27.36
C LYS A 78 23.56 15.32 26.77
N LYS A 79 24.55 15.53 25.90
CA LYS A 79 25.86 14.84 25.85
C LYS A 79 26.14 13.90 24.65
N SER A 80 26.59 14.53 23.56
CA SER A 80 27.81 14.20 22.79
C SER A 80 28.35 12.76 22.84
N LYS A 81 28.36 12.07 21.69
CA LYS A 81 29.56 11.35 21.21
C LYS A 81 29.71 11.52 19.69
N LYS A 82 30.66 12.40 19.37
CA LYS A 82 31.41 12.47 18.12
C LYS A 82 32.22 11.18 17.96
N SER A 83 32.03 10.47 16.87
CA SER A 83 32.90 9.42 16.33
C SER A 83 33.00 9.73 14.84
N LYS A 84 34.07 10.43 14.42
CA LYS A 84 35.29 9.87 13.84
C LYS A 84 34.97 9.06 12.58
N ASP A 85 35.07 9.67 11.40
CA ASP A 85 36.31 9.85 10.62
C ASP A 85 36.60 8.57 9.82
N SER A 86 36.31 8.64 8.53
CA SER A 86 36.99 7.90 7.46
C SER A 86 36.73 8.69 6.17
N ASP A 87 37.81 9.28 5.66
CA ASP A 87 38.03 9.64 4.26
C ASP A 87 37.45 8.59 3.30
N ASP A 88 36.86 9.06 2.20
CA ASP A 88 37.23 8.54 0.88
C ASP A 88 36.98 9.65 -0.15
N ASP A 89 38.10 10.24 -0.56
CA ASP A 89 38.32 11.04 -1.76
C ASP A 89 38.14 10.16 -3.01
N ASP A 90 37.96 10.83 -4.16
CA ASP A 90 38.21 10.31 -5.51
C ASP A 90 37.25 9.21 -6.00
N ASP A 91 36.93 9.03 -7.28
CA ASP A 91 37.05 9.74 -8.56
C ASP A 91 36.31 8.78 -9.54
N ASP A 92 36.31 9.11 -10.83
CA ASP A 92 36.06 8.22 -11.96
C ASP A 92 34.61 8.02 -12.45
N GLU A 93 34.27 8.89 -13.40
CA GLU A 93 34.02 8.56 -14.82
C GLU A 93 33.86 7.07 -15.19
N ASP A 94 32.70 6.72 -15.77
CA ASP A 94 32.52 5.93 -17.02
C ASP A 94 30.99 5.73 -17.19
N ASP A 95 30.31 6.41 -18.10
CA ASP A 95 30.22 6.08 -19.53
C ASP A 95 30.04 4.58 -19.81
N HIS A 96 28.77 4.17 -19.91
CA HIS A 96 28.37 2.99 -20.66
C HIS A 96 27.12 3.35 -21.46
N ASP A 97 27.40 4.01 -22.58
CA ASP A 97 26.71 3.78 -23.85
C ASP A 97 26.86 2.30 -24.27
N ASP A 98 26.07 1.91 -25.28
CA ASP A 98 25.99 0.61 -25.96
C ASP A 98 25.12 -0.47 -25.27
N GLU A 99 24.23 -1.19 -25.95
CA GLU A 99 23.74 -1.23 -27.34
C GLU A 99 22.63 -2.31 -27.35
N ASP A 100 21.80 -2.31 -28.41
CA ASP A 100 21.15 -3.48 -29.04
C ASP A 100 20.38 -4.51 -28.21
N ASP A 101 19.09 -4.74 -28.47
CA ASP A 101 18.46 -5.36 -29.66
C ASP A 101 17.86 -6.68 -29.14
N ASP A 102 16.57 -6.88 -29.40
CA ASP A 102 16.02 -8.13 -29.92
C ASP A 102 14.49 -8.10 -29.81
N ASP A 103 13.95 -7.70 -30.95
CA ASP A 103 12.62 -7.91 -31.48
C ASP A 103 12.23 -9.40 -31.48
N GLU A 104 11.41 -9.82 -30.52
CA GLU A 104 10.74 -11.13 -30.57
C GLU A 104 9.25 -10.89 -30.82
N SER A 105 8.95 -10.61 -32.09
CA SER A 105 7.63 -10.67 -32.68
C SER A 105 7.19 -12.14 -32.80
N ASP A 106 6.50 -12.66 -31.77
CA ASP A 106 5.86 -13.97 -31.86
C ASP A 106 4.40 -13.81 -32.33
N ASP A 107 4.29 -13.99 -33.64
CA ASP A 107 3.11 -14.22 -34.45
C ASP A 107 2.55 -15.61 -34.12
N ASP A 108 1.39 -15.67 -33.46
CA ASP A 108 0.57 -16.88 -33.46
C ASP A 108 -0.89 -16.51 -33.76
N GLU A 109 -1.17 -16.55 -35.07
CA GLU A 109 -2.51 -16.64 -35.61
C GLU A 109 -3.15 -18.00 -35.24
N GLU A 110 -4.14 -18.00 -34.38
CA GLU A 110 -5.08 -19.12 -34.29
C GLU A 110 -6.50 -18.62 -34.60
N SER A 111 -6.79 -18.67 -35.90
CA SER A 111 -8.11 -18.54 -36.48
C SER A 111 -8.86 -19.88 -36.32
N GLU A 112 -9.67 -20.04 -35.28
CA GLU A 112 -10.71 -21.08 -35.22
C GLU A 112 -12.08 -20.42 -35.45
N ASP A 113 -12.43 -20.25 -36.71
CA ASP A 113 -13.25 -21.16 -37.52
C ASP A 113 -14.62 -21.47 -36.91
N SER A 114 -15.60 -21.07 -37.71
CA SER A 114 -17.03 -21.17 -37.54
C SER A 114 -17.56 -22.59 -37.33
N GLU A 115 -18.22 -22.83 -36.20
CA GLU A 115 -19.11 -23.98 -36.04
C GLU A 115 -20.58 -23.56 -36.10
N LYS A 116 -21.13 -23.79 -37.30
CA LYS A 116 -22.53 -23.75 -37.71
C LYS A 116 -23.43 -24.68 -36.88
N SER A 117 -24.63 -24.16 -36.59
CA SER A 117 -25.93 -24.84 -36.78
C SER A 117 -26.46 -25.86 -35.76
N SER A 118 -27.71 -25.58 -35.34
CA SER A 118 -28.87 -26.48 -35.18
C SER A 118 -28.89 -27.54 -34.08
N ASP A 119 -29.71 -27.30 -33.04
CA ASP A 119 -31.03 -27.93 -32.85
C ASP A 119 -31.89 -27.08 -31.89
#